data_AF-A0A941V2J2-F1
#
_entry.id   AF-A0A941V2J2-F1
#
_cell.length_a   1.000
_cell.length_b   1.000
_cell.length_c   1.000
_cell.angle_alpha   90.00
_cell.angle_beta   90.00
_cell.angle_gamma   90.00
#
_symmetry.space_group_name_H-M   'P 1'
#
loop_
_entity.id
_entity.type
_entity.pdbx_description
1 polymer ?
#
loop_
_entity_poly.entity_id
_entity_poly.type
_entity_poly.pdbx_seq_one_letter_code
_entity_poly.pdbx_strand_id
1 'polypeptide(L)'
;MNHMDHSNSVALVKLAGICVLSLLTSCASSTPDWDARFGDSVRTSAAQQVINPEASKNTNPVNGLDGQAAEHAMERYQKSFKQPEPQSSVLNIGISSGGGGGSK
;
A
#
# COMPACT_ATOMS: atom_id res chain seq x y z
N MET A 1 5.66 -51.91 -32.94
CA MET A 1 5.64 -51.18 -31.65
C MET A 1 6.16 -49.74 -31.73
N ASN A 2 7.04 -49.37 -32.68
CA ASN A 2 7.73 -48.06 -32.67
C ASN A 2 6.92 -46.86 -33.24
N HIS A 3 5.77 -47.11 -33.87
CA HIS A 3 4.97 -46.05 -34.52
C HIS A 3 3.96 -45.38 -33.57
N MET A 4 3.57 -46.06 -32.48
CA MET A 4 2.64 -45.52 -31.47
C MET A 4 3.36 -44.58 -30.49
N ASP A 5 4.64 -44.83 -30.21
CA ASP A 5 5.46 -44.07 -29.28
C ASP A 5 5.79 -42.65 -29.80
N HIS A 6 6.05 -42.55 -31.10
CA HIS A 6 6.32 -41.27 -31.77
C HIS A 6 5.08 -40.37 -31.81
N SER A 7 3.89 -40.96 -32.00
CA SER A 7 2.61 -40.23 -32.00
C SER A 7 2.30 -39.64 -30.62
N ASN A 8 2.54 -40.40 -29.56
CA ASN A 8 2.31 -39.95 -28.19
C ASN A 8 3.33 -38.88 -27.76
N SER A 9 4.60 -39.04 -28.16
CA SER A 9 5.65 -38.05 -27.90
C SER A 9 5.35 -36.71 -28.59
N VAL A 10 4.89 -36.72 -29.84
CA VAL A 10 4.48 -35.50 -30.56
C VAL A 10 3.25 -34.86 -29.93
N ALA A 11 2.28 -35.66 -29.45
CA ALA A 11 1.10 -35.15 -28.75
C ALA A 11 1.45 -34.46 -27.42
N LEU A 12 2.38 -35.02 -26.65
CA LEU A 12 2.86 -34.43 -25.39
C LEU A 12 3.60 -33.12 -25.62
N VAL A 13 4.45 -33.02 -26.64
CA VAL A 13 5.15 -31.78 -27.01
C VAL A 13 4.17 -30.69 -27.44
N LYS A 14 3.11 -31.04 -28.20
CA LYS A 14 2.07 -30.08 -28.60
C LYS A 14 1.25 -29.58 -27.41
N LEU A 15 0.87 -30.47 -26.49
CA LEU A 15 0.14 -30.10 -25.28
C LEU A 15 0.98 -29.19 -24.37
N ALA A 16 2.25 -29.52 -24.17
CA ALA A 16 3.18 -28.68 -23.43
C ALA A 16 3.36 -27.30 -24.09
N GLY A 17 3.46 -27.25 -25.42
CA GLY A 17 3.53 -25.99 -26.18
C GLY A 17 2.29 -25.11 -25.99
N ILE A 18 1.08 -25.69 -26.04
CA ILE A 18 -0.17 -24.96 -25.81
C ILE A 18 -0.24 -24.42 -24.37
N CYS A 19 0.16 -25.22 -23.38
CA CYS A 19 0.21 -24.78 -21.98
C CYS A 19 1.16 -23.58 -21.80
N VAL A 20 2.37 -23.65 -22.36
CA VAL A 20 3.35 -22.55 -22.28
C VAL A 20 2.80 -21.29 -22.97
N LEU A 21 2.17 -21.41 -24.13
CA LEU A 21 1.56 -20.27 -24.83
C LEU A 21 0.40 -19.65 -24.03
N SER A 22 -0.44 -20.47 -23.41
CA SER A 22 -1.55 -19.98 -22.58
C SER A 22 -1.07 -19.18 -21.36
N LEU A 23 0.03 -19.60 -20.73
CA LEU A 23 0.66 -18.88 -19.62
C LEU A 23 1.19 -17.50 -20.04
N LEU A 24 1.69 -17.34 -21.27
CA LEU A 24 2.15 -16.04 -21.79
C LEU A 24 0.99 -15.05 -21.99
N THR A 25 -0.18 -15.53 -22.42
CA THR A 25 -1.35 -14.64 -22.64
C THR A 25 -1.98 -14.14 -21.34
N SER A 26 -1.73 -14.81 -20.21
CA SER A 26 -2.25 -14.39 -18.90
C SER A 26 -1.59 -13.12 -18.36
N CYS A 27 -0.43 -12.73 -18.88
CA CYS A 27 0.28 -11.52 -18.43
C CYS A 27 -0.27 -10.24 -19.11
N ALA A 28 -0.98 -10.38 -20.24
CA ALA A 28 -1.71 -9.30 -20.90
C ALA A 28 -3.12 -9.18 -20.29
N SER A 29 -3.16 -8.92 -18.98
CA SER A 29 -4.41 -8.63 -18.26
C SER A 29 -5.07 -7.39 -18.91
N SER A 30 -6.35 -7.51 -19.23
CA SER A 30 -7.11 -6.52 -19.99
C SER A 30 -7.02 -5.14 -19.31
N THR A 31 -6.41 -4.17 -20.00
CA THR A 31 -6.31 -2.77 -19.58
C THR A 31 -7.63 -2.12 -19.13
N PRO A 32 -8.81 -2.48 -19.69
CA PRO A 32 -10.08 -1.88 -19.28
C PRO A 32 -10.46 -2.08 -17.80
N ASP A 33 -10.13 -3.22 -17.18
CA ASP A 33 -10.47 -3.47 -15.77
C ASP A 33 -9.57 -2.66 -14.82
N TRP A 34 -8.28 -2.54 -15.17
CA TRP A 34 -7.31 -1.77 -14.41
C TRP A 34 -7.55 -0.27 -14.46
N ASP A 35 -7.92 0.26 -15.64
CA ASP A 35 -8.24 1.69 -15.80
C ASP A 35 -9.50 2.07 -15.02
N ALA A 36 -10.51 1.20 -15.01
CA ALA A 36 -11.75 1.42 -14.27
C ALA A 36 -11.53 1.52 -12.74
N ARG A 37 -10.55 0.79 -12.21
CA ARG A 37 -10.25 0.71 -10.77
C ARG A 37 -9.10 1.62 -10.34
N PHE A 38 -8.55 2.40 -11.27
CA PHE A 38 -7.44 3.27 -10.99
C PHE A 38 -7.82 4.31 -9.92
N GLY A 39 -7.04 4.32 -8.83
CA GLY A 39 -7.22 5.25 -7.71
C GLY A 39 -8.22 4.80 -6.63
N ASP A 40 -8.83 3.61 -6.74
CA ASP A 40 -9.79 3.12 -5.74
C ASP A 40 -9.19 2.99 -4.33
N SER A 41 -7.93 2.57 -4.22
CA SER A 41 -7.22 2.46 -2.94
C SER A 41 -7.04 3.81 -2.24
N VAL A 42 -6.71 4.85 -3.01
CA VAL A 42 -6.55 6.22 -2.51
C VAL A 42 -7.91 6.80 -2.13
N ARG A 43 -8.94 6.62 -2.97
CA ARG A 43 -10.31 7.07 -2.68
C ARG A 43 -10.86 6.39 -1.42
N THR A 44 -10.57 5.09 -1.25
CA THR A 44 -10.96 4.34 -0.04
C THR A 44 -10.24 4.86 1.19
N SER A 45 -8.91 5.04 1.12
CA SER A 45 -8.12 5.59 2.22
C SER A 45 -8.60 7.00 2.59
N ALA A 46 -8.86 7.85 1.60
CA ALA A 46 -9.39 9.18 1.81
C ALA A 46 -10.78 9.13 2.46
N ALA A 47 -11.69 8.27 2.00
CA ALA A 47 -13.00 8.11 2.60
C ALA A 47 -12.93 7.65 4.07
N GLN A 48 -11.94 6.84 4.44
CA GLN A 48 -11.69 6.44 5.83
C GLN A 48 -11.06 7.55 6.68
N GLN A 49 -10.31 8.46 6.07
CA GLN A 49 -9.66 9.60 6.74
C GLN A 49 -10.54 10.85 6.81
N VAL A 50 -11.59 10.94 5.98
CA VAL A 50 -12.53 12.05 5.97
C VAL A 50 -13.47 11.95 7.17
N ILE A 51 -13.25 12.82 8.16
CA ILE A 51 -14.04 12.90 9.40
C ILE A 51 -15.48 13.36 9.11
N ASN A 52 -15.67 14.28 8.17
CA ASN A 52 -16.99 14.80 7.79
C ASN A 52 -17.06 15.05 6.28
N PRO A 53 -17.69 14.17 5.50
CA PRO A 53 -17.82 14.35 4.05
C PRO A 53 -18.73 15.52 3.65
N GLU A 54 -19.65 15.92 4.54
CA GLU A 54 -20.61 17.00 4.30
C GLU A 54 -20.12 18.36 4.83
N ALA A 55 -18.84 18.47 5.21
CA ALA A 55 -18.26 19.69 5.78
C ALA A 55 -18.43 20.93 4.87
N SER A 56 -18.47 20.75 3.54
CA SER A 56 -18.69 21.82 2.57
C SER A 56 -20.07 22.48 2.65
N LYS A 57 -21.07 21.78 3.19
CA LYS A 57 -22.43 22.29 3.37
C LYS A 57 -22.61 23.02 4.70
N ASN A 58 -21.61 22.98 5.58
CA ASN A 58 -21.65 23.64 6.87
C ASN A 58 -21.52 25.16 6.68
N THR A 59 -22.58 25.90 6.98
CA THR A 59 -22.62 27.37 6.93
C THR A 59 -22.24 28.03 8.26
N ASN A 60 -21.99 27.25 9.32
CA ASN A 60 -21.56 27.81 10.59
C ASN A 60 -20.21 28.51 10.39
N PRO A 61 -20.04 29.72 10.93
CA PRO A 61 -18.75 30.38 10.91
C PRO A 61 -17.73 29.50 11.65
N VAL A 62 -16.56 29.32 11.06
CA VAL A 62 -15.44 28.69 11.77
C VAL A 62 -15.07 29.61 12.94
N ASN A 63 -15.15 29.10 14.16
CA ASN A 63 -14.82 29.87 15.37
C ASN A 63 -13.33 30.24 15.49
N GLY A 64 -12.50 29.84 14.52
CA GLY A 64 -11.07 30.12 14.49
C GLY A 64 -10.28 29.32 15.52
N LEU A 65 -8.98 29.61 15.59
CA LEU A 65 -8.09 29.12 16.64
C LEU A 65 -8.16 30.10 17.82
N ASP A 66 -8.24 29.58 19.05
CA ASP A 66 -8.15 30.41 20.25
C ASP A 66 -6.83 31.20 20.28
N GLY A 67 -6.87 32.46 20.73
CA GLY A 67 -5.72 33.35 20.68
C GLY A 67 -4.54 32.86 21.53
N GLN A 68 -4.80 32.25 22.69
CA GLN A 68 -3.75 31.68 23.53
C GLN A 68 -3.20 30.40 22.90
N ALA A 69 -4.07 29.57 22.32
CA ALA A 69 -3.63 28.40 21.57
C ALA A 69 -2.73 28.78 20.38
N ALA A 70 -3.05 29.86 19.67
CA ALA A 70 -2.23 30.40 18.57
C ALA A 70 -0.86 30.89 19.08
N GLU A 71 -0.84 31.61 20.19
CA GLU A 71 0.38 32.11 20.82
C GLU A 71 1.31 30.97 21.25
N HIS A 72 0.79 29.98 21.98
CA HIS A 72 1.56 28.80 22.37
C HIS A 72 2.06 27.98 21.18
N ALA A 73 1.26 27.86 20.10
CA ALA A 73 1.69 27.18 18.88
C ALA A 73 2.90 27.89 18.23
N MET A 74 2.84 29.22 18.13
CA MET A 74 3.94 30.03 17.61
C MET A 74 5.17 30.01 18.54
N GLU A 75 4.96 30.03 19.85
CA GLU A 75 6.04 29.93 20.83
C GLU A 75 6.76 28.57 20.71
N ARG A 76 6.02 27.47 20.60
CA ARG A 76 6.57 26.13 20.39
C ARG A 76 7.35 26.03 19.08
N TYR A 77 6.80 26.60 18.00
CA TYR A 77 7.49 26.67 16.71
C TYR A 77 8.81 27.44 16.80
N GLN A 78 8.85 28.56 17.52
CA GLN A 78 10.11 29.29 17.71
C GLN A 78 11.11 28.52 18.59
N LYS A 79 10.62 27.83 19.63
CA LYS A 79 11.44 26.99 20.52
C LYS A 79 12.03 25.78 19.79
N SER A 80 11.35 25.19 18.81
CA SER A 80 11.90 24.03 18.07
C SER A 80 13.17 24.36 17.28
N PHE A 81 13.40 25.62 16.90
CA PHE A 81 14.67 26.04 16.30
C PHE A 81 15.79 26.32 17.30
N LYS A 82 15.46 26.44 18.59
CA LYS A 82 16.40 26.79 19.67
C LYS A 82 16.74 25.60 20.56
N GLN A 83 15.87 24.59 20.59
CA GLN A 83 15.99 23.44 21.47
C GLN A 83 16.38 22.21 20.66
N PRO A 84 17.46 21.48 21.02
CA PRO A 84 17.71 20.16 20.48
C PRO A 84 16.47 19.29 20.69
N GLU A 85 15.97 18.64 19.63
CA GLU A 85 14.75 17.83 19.77
C GLU A 85 14.93 16.81 20.90
N PRO A 86 14.00 16.76 21.88
CA PRO A 86 14.05 15.72 22.89
C PRO A 86 13.99 14.38 22.17
N GLN A 87 15.01 13.54 22.37
CA GLN A 87 15.09 12.23 21.75
C GLN A 87 13.79 11.49 22.02
N SER A 88 13.01 11.25 20.97
CA SER A 88 11.76 10.51 21.07
C SER A 88 12.05 9.19 21.76
N SER A 89 11.43 8.95 22.92
CA SER A 89 11.55 7.67 23.62
C SER A 89 11.17 6.58 22.63
N VAL A 90 12.15 5.73 22.29
CA VAL A 90 11.99 4.61 21.38
C VAL A 90 10.74 3.84 21.79
N LEU A 91 9.77 3.74 20.87
CA LEU A 91 8.64 2.84 21.03
C LEU A 91 9.22 1.42 21.03
N ASN A 92 9.48 0.86 22.21
CA ASN A 92 9.88 -0.54 22.35
C ASN A 92 8.66 -1.42 22.07
N ILE A 93 8.37 -1.65 20.79
CA ILE A 93 7.44 -2.71 20.39
C ILE A 93 8.19 -4.03 20.61
N GLY A 94 7.96 -4.65 21.77
CA GLY A 94 8.54 -5.94 22.13
C GLY A 94 8.00 -7.05 21.23
N ILE A 95 8.72 -7.39 20.16
CA ILE A 95 8.48 -8.60 19.38
C ILE A 95 9.51 -9.65 19.79
N SER A 96 9.14 -10.52 20.73
CA SER A 96 9.90 -11.74 21.01
C SER A 96 9.27 -12.88 20.22
N SER A 97 9.64 -13.02 18.95
CA SER A 97 9.41 -14.24 18.17
C SER A 97 10.78 -14.85 17.89
N GLY A 98 11.09 -15.94 18.60
CA GLY A 98 12.43 -16.47 18.75
C GLY A 98 13.01 -17.22 17.54
N GLY A 99 14.28 -17.60 17.70
CA GLY A 99 14.89 -18.71 16.98
C GLY A 99 16.27 -18.42 16.37
N GLY A 100 17.33 -18.90 17.04
CA GLY A 100 18.63 -19.34 16.49
C GLY A 100 19.49 -18.29 15.76
N GLY A 101 20.73 -17.95 16.16
CA GLY A 101 21.81 -18.83 16.56
C GLY A 101 22.68 -19.20 15.36
N GLY A 102 23.93 -18.69 15.28
CA GLY A 102 24.98 -19.30 14.46
C GLY A 102 25.83 -18.35 13.61
N SER A 103 27.02 -18.05 14.10
CA SER A 103 28.12 -17.34 13.46
C SER A 103 28.83 -18.17 12.37
N LYS A 104 29.36 -17.52 11.33
CA LYS A 104 30.81 -17.42 11.05
C LYS A 104 31.10 -16.37 9.98
#